data_AF-A0A1G5XN44-F1
#
_entry.id   AF-A0A1G5XN44-F1
#
_cell.length_a   1.000
_cell.length_b   1.000
_cell.length_c   1.000
_cell.angle_alpha   90.00
_cell.angle_beta   90.00
_cell.angle_gamma   90.00
#
_symmetry.space_group_name_H-M   'P 1'
#
loop_
_entity.id
_entity.type
_entity.pdbx_description
1 polymer ?
#
loop_
_entity_poly.entity_id
_entity_poly.type
_entity_poly.pdbx_seq_one_letter_code
_entity_poly.pdbx_strand_id
1 'polypeptide(L)'
;MESNKISGILAIILGLIFIIFPISGTITVSILFGISLILFGIVLILAGLTALNIIVGILSIIVGIIFLCNISALSFLFGLEFYMIGIILILAGIVTLFSDLQISKIASVSLIILGIISFALGGLSLSQPMFAPILIGVGLVIEGIILYIG
;
A
#
# COMPACT_ATOMS: atom_id res chain seq x y z
N MET A 1 10.76 25.05 -1.07
CA MET A 1 10.55 24.96 -2.53
C MET A 1 11.57 24.06 -3.21
N GLU A 2 12.89 24.25 -3.04
CA GLU A 2 13.89 23.36 -3.67
C GLU A 2 13.90 21.92 -3.10
N SER A 3 13.69 21.77 -1.79
CA SER A 3 13.62 20.44 -1.14
C SER A 3 12.53 19.53 -1.72
N ASN A 4 11.36 20.09 -2.07
CA ASN A 4 10.26 19.33 -2.68
C ASN A 4 10.63 18.79 -4.06
N LYS A 5 11.36 19.59 -4.87
CA LYS A 5 11.81 19.17 -6.19
C LYS A 5 12.82 18.03 -6.12
N ILE A 6 13.77 18.10 -5.19
CA ILE A 6 14.76 17.03 -4.97
C ILE A 6 14.06 15.75 -4.50
N SER A 7 13.14 15.86 -3.55
CA SER A 7 12.32 14.72 -3.09
C SER A 7 11.50 14.11 -4.24
N GLY A 8 10.88 14.96 -5.08
CA GLY A 8 10.11 14.51 -6.24
C GLY A 8 10.95 13.74 -7.26
N ILE A 9 12.16 14.23 -7.57
CA ILE A 9 13.09 13.54 -8.48
C ILE A 9 13.51 12.19 -7.88
N LEU A 10 13.82 12.14 -6.59
CA LEU A 10 14.18 10.90 -5.90
C LEU A 10 13.04 9.89 -5.94
N ALA A 11 11.80 10.32 -5.68
CA ALA A 11 10.61 9.47 -5.75
C ALA A 11 10.39 8.92 -7.16
N ILE A 12 10.55 9.74 -8.21
CA ILE A 12 10.45 9.30 -9.60
C ILE A 12 11.51 8.23 -9.91
N ILE A 13 12.77 8.46 -9.56
CA ILE A 13 13.87 7.51 -9.80
C ILE A 13 13.60 6.20 -9.06
N LEU A 14 13.22 6.28 -7.79
CA LEU A 14 12.90 5.11 -6.98
C LEU A 14 11.74 4.34 -7.61
N GLY A 15 10.67 5.02 -8.02
CA GLY A 15 9.52 4.41 -8.67
C GLY A 15 9.87 3.69 -9.98
N LEU A 16 10.71 4.31 -10.81
CA LEU A 16 11.25 3.68 -12.03
C LEU A 16 12.07 2.42 -11.72
N ILE A 17 12.90 2.43 -10.68
CA ILE A 17 13.67 1.24 -10.24
C ILE A 17 12.71 0.11 -9.85
N PHE A 18 11.65 0.41 -9.12
CA PHE A 18 10.63 -0.57 -8.72
C PHE A 18 9.88 -1.17 -9.93
N ILE A 19 9.60 -0.37 -10.95
CA ILE A 19 8.96 -0.83 -12.20
C ILE A 19 9.91 -1.70 -13.03
N ILE A 20 11.18 -1.32 -13.15
CA ILE A 20 12.17 -2.03 -13.98
C ILE A 20 12.64 -3.33 -13.31
N PHE A 21 12.81 -3.31 -11.97
CA PHE A 21 13.32 -4.45 -11.19
C PHE A 21 12.32 -4.94 -10.14
N PRO A 22 11.13 -5.42 -10.55
CA PRO A 22 10.05 -5.76 -9.63
C PRO A 22 10.45 -6.85 -8.64
N ILE A 23 11.14 -7.91 -9.07
CA ILE A 23 11.54 -9.02 -8.18
C ILE A 23 12.44 -8.53 -7.04
N SER A 24 13.47 -7.75 -7.37
CA SER A 24 14.36 -7.16 -6.37
C SER A 24 13.61 -6.19 -5.47
N GLY A 25 12.67 -5.44 -6.04
CA GLY A 25 11.76 -4.55 -5.31
C GLY A 25 10.91 -5.30 -4.29
N THR A 26 10.26 -6.40 -4.67
CA THR A 26 9.43 -7.21 -3.76
C THR A 26 10.25 -7.74 -2.60
N ILE A 27 11.45 -8.27 -2.87
CA ILE A 27 12.36 -8.78 -1.84
C ILE A 27 12.74 -7.67 -0.86
N THR A 28 13.18 -6.53 -1.40
CA THR A 28 13.64 -5.39 -0.59
C THR A 28 12.53 -4.87 0.31
N VAL A 29 11.34 -4.64 -0.26
CA VAL A 29 10.19 -4.14 0.50
C VAL A 29 9.72 -5.16 1.52
N SER A 30 9.66 -6.45 1.18
CA SER A 30 9.29 -7.49 2.14
C SER A 30 10.24 -7.54 3.33
N ILE A 31 11.55 -7.41 3.08
CA ILE A 31 12.56 -7.37 4.15
C ILE A 31 12.40 -6.11 5.00
N LEU A 32 12.23 -4.95 4.39
CA LEU A 32 12.05 -3.68 5.12
C LEU A 32 10.78 -3.71 5.98
N PHE A 33 9.65 -4.20 5.44
CA PHE A 33 8.42 -4.39 6.20
C PHE A 33 8.60 -5.39 7.34
N GLY A 34 9.27 -6.52 7.08
CA GLY A 34 9.56 -7.54 8.09
C GLY A 34 10.38 -6.99 9.25
N ILE A 35 11.49 -6.29 8.96
CA ILE A 35 12.33 -5.64 9.98
C ILE A 35 11.52 -4.59 10.74
N SER A 36 10.76 -3.75 10.04
CA SER A 36 9.95 -2.70 10.66
C SER A 36 8.93 -3.26 11.64
N LEU A 37 8.24 -4.35 11.28
CA LEU A 37 7.27 -5.02 12.16
C LEU A 37 7.93 -5.69 13.37
N ILE A 38 9.11 -6.27 13.20
CA ILE A 38 9.87 -6.85 14.33
C ILE A 38 10.27 -5.75 15.30
N LEU A 39 10.86 -4.64 14.81
CA LEU A 39 11.24 -3.51 15.65
C LEU A 39 10.02 -2.91 16.35
N PHE A 40 8.92 -2.71 15.63
CA PHE A 40 7.65 -2.25 16.19
C PHE A 40 7.15 -3.17 17.32
N GLY A 41 7.19 -4.49 17.10
CA GLY A 41 6.78 -5.45 18.11
C GLY A 41 7.68 -5.46 19.35
N ILE A 42 9.00 -5.32 19.18
CA ILE A 42 9.95 -5.18 20.30
C ILE A 42 9.63 -3.93 21.10
N VAL A 43 9.41 -2.79 20.45
CA VAL A 43 9.07 -1.53 21.13
C VAL A 43 7.77 -1.67 21.91
N LEU A 44 6.73 -2.31 21.36
CA LEU A 44 5.46 -2.54 22.06
C LEU A 44 5.60 -3.42 23.31
N ILE A 45 6.41 -4.48 23.22
CA ILE A 45 6.68 -5.36 24.37
C ILE A 45 7.44 -4.61 25.46
N LEU A 46 8.48 -3.85 25.08
CA LEU A 46 9.28 -3.05 26.02
C LEU A 46 8.48 -1.92 26.67
N ALA A 47 7.54 -1.32 25.93
CA ALA A 47 6.66 -0.29 26.48
C ALA A 47 5.77 -0.84 27.60
N GLY A 48 5.40 -2.13 27.56
CA GLY A 48 4.82 -2.86 28.70
C GLY A 48 3.52 -2.32 29.30
N LEU A 49 2.89 -1.31 28.68
CA LEU A 49 1.81 -0.53 29.29
C LEU A 49 0.53 -1.36 29.53
N THR A 50 0.29 -2.40 28.73
CA THR A 50 -0.89 -3.27 28.84
C THR A 50 -0.60 -4.68 28.33
N ALA A 51 -1.40 -5.67 28.76
CA ALA A 51 -1.37 -7.03 28.20
C ALA A 51 -1.64 -7.04 26.68
N LEU A 52 -2.45 -6.09 26.19
CA LEU A 52 -2.74 -5.93 24.76
C LEU A 52 -1.49 -5.54 23.98
N ASN A 53 -0.64 -4.64 24.51
CA ASN A 53 0.61 -4.27 23.86
C ASN A 53 1.56 -5.46 23.70
N ILE A 54 1.63 -6.33 24.71
CA ILE A 54 2.48 -7.53 24.66
C ILE A 54 1.95 -8.49 23.59
N ILE A 55 0.63 -8.73 23.54
CA ILE A 55 0.02 -9.62 22.54
C ILE A 55 0.22 -9.08 21.12
N VAL A 56 -0.05 -7.79 20.89
CA VAL A 56 0.15 -7.15 19.60
C VAL A 56 1.62 -7.13 19.21
N GLY A 57 2.52 -6.91 20.18
CA GLY A 57 3.96 -6.93 19.94
C GLY A 57 4.47 -8.31 19.51
N ILE A 58 4.03 -9.38 20.17
CA ILE A 58 4.35 -10.76 19.79
C ILE A 58 3.80 -11.08 18.39
N LEU A 59 2.54 -10.72 18.12
CA LEU A 59 1.95 -10.89 16.79
C LEU A 59 2.72 -10.14 15.72
N SER A 60 3.14 -8.90 16.00
CA SER A 60 3.92 -8.08 15.07
C SER A 60 5.28 -8.72 14.74
N ILE A 61 5.96 -9.30 15.74
CA ILE A 61 7.21 -10.04 15.52
C ILE A 61 6.98 -11.28 14.64
N ILE A 62 5.94 -12.07 14.93
CA ILE A 62 5.61 -13.27 14.15
C ILE A 62 5.32 -12.89 12.69
N VAL A 63 4.48 -11.88 12.46
CA VAL A 63 4.17 -11.40 11.11
C VAL A 63 5.43 -10.87 10.45
N GLY A 64 6.26 -10.11 11.16
CA GLY A 64 7.52 -9.59 10.61
C GLY A 64 8.49 -10.69 10.16
N ILE A 65 8.58 -11.80 10.90
CA ILE A 65 9.36 -12.98 10.49
C ILE A 65 8.78 -13.62 9.23
N ILE A 66 7.45 -13.72 9.11
CA ILE A 66 6.80 -14.25 7.90
C ILE A 66 7.19 -13.41 6.67
N PHE A 67 7.21 -12.08 6.80
CA PHE A 67 7.65 -11.18 5.74
C PHE A 67 9.13 -11.32 5.36
N LEU A 68 10.00 -11.70 6.30
CA LEU A 68 11.41 -11.98 6.00
C LEU A 68 11.59 -13.30 5.24
N CYS A 69 10.79 -14.31 5.56
CA CYS A 69 10.93 -15.65 4.99
C CYS A 69 10.13 -15.87 3.70
N ASN A 70 9.08 -15.06 3.45
CA ASN A 70 8.17 -15.28 2.34
C ASN A 70 7.82 -13.97 1.60
N ILE A 71 8.38 -13.85 0.40
CA ILE A 71 8.16 -12.70 -0.50
C ILE A 71 6.68 -12.57 -0.91
N SER A 72 5.92 -13.67 -0.94
CA SER A 72 4.49 -13.66 -1.26
C SER A 72 3.63 -13.05 -0.15
N ALA A 73 4.17 -12.86 1.06
CA ALA A 73 3.45 -12.19 2.14
C ALA A 73 3.13 -10.73 1.79
N LEU A 74 4.03 -10.05 1.08
CA LEU A 74 3.80 -8.69 0.59
C LEU A 74 2.67 -8.65 -0.44
N SER A 75 2.62 -9.62 -1.33
CA SER A 75 1.59 -9.76 -2.37
C SER A 75 0.20 -9.97 -1.77
N PHE A 76 0.13 -10.75 -0.68
CA PHE A 76 -1.07 -10.93 0.12
C PHE A 76 -1.54 -9.62 0.75
N LEU A 77 -0.64 -8.88 1.39
CA LEU A 77 -0.97 -7.61 2.04
C LEU A 77 -1.53 -6.59 1.03
N PHE A 78 -0.84 -6.40 -0.10
CA PHE A 78 -1.28 -5.50 -1.16
C PHE A 78 -2.60 -5.97 -1.77
N GLY A 79 -2.78 -7.27 -2.01
CA GLY A 79 -4.03 -7.81 -2.52
C GLY A 79 -5.21 -7.52 -1.59
N LEU A 80 -5.00 -7.72 -0.29
CA LEU A 80 -5.99 -7.41 0.74
C LEU A 80 -6.30 -5.92 0.79
N GLU A 81 -5.29 -5.06 0.76
CA GLU A 81 -5.45 -3.60 0.77
C GLU A 81 -6.25 -3.11 -0.43
N PHE A 82 -5.90 -3.55 -1.64
CA PHE A 82 -6.62 -3.19 -2.87
C PHE A 82 -8.05 -3.73 -2.92
N TYR A 83 -8.31 -4.91 -2.37
CA TYR A 83 -9.69 -5.41 -2.21
C TYR A 83 -10.50 -4.54 -1.27
N MET A 84 -9.94 -4.16 -0.11
CA MET A 84 -10.62 -3.29 0.85
C MET A 84 -10.91 -1.92 0.24
N ILE A 85 -9.92 -1.30 -0.41
CA ILE A 85 -10.07 -0.02 -1.12
C ILE A 85 -11.14 -0.15 -2.20
N GLY A 86 -11.09 -1.21 -3.01
CA GLY A 86 -12.06 -1.44 -4.08
C GLY A 86 -13.50 -1.54 -3.57
N ILE A 87 -13.72 -2.32 -2.51
CA ILE A 87 -15.04 -2.46 -1.87
C ILE A 87 -15.51 -1.12 -1.31
N ILE A 88 -14.65 -0.39 -0.60
CA ILE A 88 -14.99 0.91 0.00
C ILE A 88 -15.36 1.92 -1.10
N LEU A 89 -14.61 1.99 -2.19
CA LEU A 89 -14.89 2.89 -3.31
C LEU A 89 -16.19 2.55 -4.04
N ILE A 90 -16.48 1.26 -4.25
CA ILE A 90 -17.74 0.81 -4.85
C ILE A 90 -18.91 1.23 -3.95
N LEU A 91 -18.84 0.95 -2.65
CA LEU A 91 -19.88 1.30 -1.71
C LEU A 91 -20.06 2.82 -1.61
N ALA A 92 -18.96 3.58 -1.51
CA ALA A 92 -19.00 5.03 -1.48
C ALA A 92 -19.64 5.59 -2.75
N GLY A 93 -19.26 5.09 -3.93
CA GLY A 93 -19.83 5.52 -5.19
C GLY A 93 -21.32 5.19 -5.33
N ILE A 94 -21.77 4.03 -4.82
CA ILE A 94 -23.20 3.67 -4.77
C ILE A 94 -23.95 4.63 -3.86
N VAL A 95 -23.47 4.86 -2.63
CA VAL A 95 -24.10 5.78 -1.66
C VAL A 95 -24.22 7.18 -2.25
N THR A 96 -23.16 7.71 -2.86
CA THR A 96 -23.18 9.06 -3.43
C THR A 96 -24.01 9.16 -4.72
N LEU A 97 -24.28 8.06 -5.41
CA LEU A 97 -25.15 8.04 -6.59
C LEU A 97 -26.63 8.26 -6.21
N PHE A 98 -27.03 7.75 -5.04
CA PHE A 98 -28.41 7.80 -4.54
C PHE A 98 -28.64 8.86 -3.45
N SER A 99 -27.59 9.50 -2.96
CA SER A 99 -27.69 10.58 -1.98
C SER A 99 -28.05 11.92 -2.62
N ASP A 100 -28.74 12.78 -1.88
CA ASP A 100 -28.97 14.20 -2.23
C ASP A 100 -27.73 15.09 -2.01
N LEU A 101 -26.55 14.50 -1.82
CA LEU A 101 -25.30 15.24 -1.71
C LEU A 101 -25.03 15.99 -3.02
N GLN A 102 -24.44 17.19 -2.93
CA GLN A 102 -24.02 18.01 -4.09
C GLN A 102 -22.83 17.42 -4.87
N ILE A 103 -22.67 16.10 -4.84
CA ILE A 103 -21.63 15.39 -5.58
C ILE A 103 -22.19 15.08 -6.97
N SER A 104 -21.44 15.41 -8.01
CA SER A 104 -21.88 15.13 -9.38
C SER A 104 -22.07 13.62 -9.59
N LYS A 105 -23.12 13.23 -10.31
CA LYS A 105 -23.35 11.82 -10.68
C LYS A 105 -22.15 11.20 -11.42
N ILE A 106 -21.42 12.03 -12.16
CA ILE A 106 -20.18 11.65 -12.86
C ILE A 106 -19.09 11.24 -11.86
N ALA A 107 -18.89 12.01 -10.78
CA ALA A 107 -17.94 11.65 -9.73
C ALA A 107 -18.32 10.33 -9.04
N SER A 108 -19.60 10.11 -8.77
CA SER A 108 -20.10 8.84 -8.19
C SER A 108 -19.81 7.64 -9.10
N VAL A 109 -20.05 7.77 -10.41
CA VAL A 109 -19.72 6.73 -11.39
C VAL A 109 -18.20 6.50 -11.46
N SER A 110 -17.39 7.55 -11.45
CA SER A 110 -15.93 7.43 -11.42
C SER A 110 -15.42 6.68 -10.18
N LEU A 111 -16.01 6.90 -9.01
CA LEU A 111 -15.68 6.16 -7.78
C LEU A 111 -15.97 4.66 -7.92
N ILE A 112 -17.12 4.30 -8.49
CA ILE A 112 -17.48 2.90 -8.74
C ILE A 112 -16.47 2.26 -9.71
N ILE A 113 -16.16 2.94 -10.82
CA ILE A 113 -15.19 2.44 -11.81
C ILE A 113 -13.82 2.24 -11.17
N LEU A 114 -13.34 3.22 -10.41
CA LEU A 114 -12.05 3.14 -9.72
C LEU A 114 -12.04 2.01 -8.68
N GLY A 115 -13.17 1.80 -7.99
CA GLY A 115 -13.33 0.70 -7.06
C GLY A 115 -13.27 -0.67 -7.72
N ILE A 116 -13.91 -0.84 -8.89
CA ILE A 116 -13.83 -2.08 -9.68
C ILE A 116 -12.39 -2.34 -10.16
N ILE A 117 -11.71 -1.30 -10.66
CA ILE A 117 -10.31 -1.40 -11.08
C ILE A 117 -9.43 -1.81 -9.89
N SER A 118 -9.61 -1.15 -8.74
CA SER A 118 -8.85 -1.45 -7.51
C SER A 118 -9.10 -2.89 -7.05
N PHE A 119 -10.35 -3.36 -7.10
CA PHE A 119 -10.69 -4.73 -6.77
C PHE A 119 -10.00 -5.73 -7.70
N ALA A 120 -10.00 -5.48 -9.01
CA ALA A 120 -9.31 -6.32 -9.99
C ALA A 120 -7.79 -6.35 -9.77
N LEU A 121 -7.17 -5.20 -9.44
CA LEU A 121 -5.76 -5.10 -9.08
C LEU A 121 -5.43 -5.91 -7.82
N GLY A 122 -6.35 -5.99 -6.85
CA GLY A 122 -6.21 -6.85 -5.67
C GLY A 122 -6.04 -8.33 -6.05
N GLY A 123 -6.86 -8.83 -6.98
CA GLY A 123 -6.75 -10.20 -7.48
C GLY A 123 -5.47 -10.47 -8.26
N LEU A 124 -5.00 -9.50 -9.05
CA LEU A 124 -3.72 -9.58 -9.76
C LEU A 124 -2.53 -9.60 -8.78
N SER A 125 -2.58 -8.78 -7.72
CA SER A 125 -1.55 -8.76 -6.68
C SER A 125 -1.41 -10.10 -5.96
N LEU A 126 -2.52 -10.80 -5.69
CA LEU A 126 -2.48 -12.12 -5.06
C LEU A 126 -1.91 -13.21 -5.96
N SER A 127 -2.11 -13.09 -7.26
CA SER A 127 -1.72 -14.13 -8.22
C SER A 127 -0.25 -14.05 -8.63
N GLN A 128 0.37 -12.87 -8.61
CA GLN A 128 1.80 -12.73 -8.88
C GLN A 128 2.48 -11.71 -7.95
N PRO A 129 3.58 -12.09 -7.27
CA PRO A 129 4.30 -11.19 -6.35
C PRO A 129 4.93 -9.95 -6.98
N MET A 130 5.04 -9.94 -8.31
CA MET A 130 5.64 -8.86 -9.07
C MET A 130 4.72 -7.65 -9.23
N PHE A 131 3.40 -7.79 -8.99
CA PHE A 131 2.48 -6.65 -9.14
C PHE A 131 2.59 -5.64 -7.99
N ALA A 132 2.83 -6.09 -6.76
CA ALA A 132 3.00 -5.20 -5.61
C ALA A 132 4.09 -4.13 -5.82
N PRO A 133 5.34 -4.46 -6.18
CA PRO A 133 6.38 -3.45 -6.43
C PRO A 133 6.07 -2.57 -7.64
N ILE A 134 5.38 -3.08 -8.67
CA ILE A 134 4.99 -2.26 -9.83
C ILE A 134 3.97 -1.20 -9.40
N LEU A 135 2.99 -1.57 -8.57
CA LEU A 135 2.00 -0.64 -8.04
C LEU A 135 2.65 0.41 -7.12
N ILE A 136 3.58 0.00 -6.25
CA ILE A 136 4.42 0.92 -5.46
C ILE A 136 5.18 1.87 -6.40
N GLY A 137 5.80 1.34 -7.44
CA GLY A 137 6.60 2.12 -8.38
C GLY A 137 5.79 3.16 -9.15
N VAL A 138 4.60 2.78 -9.62
CA VAL A 138 3.66 3.72 -10.27
C VAL A 138 3.22 4.80 -9.28
N GLY A 139 2.89 4.43 -8.04
CA GLY A 139 2.56 5.38 -6.98
C GLY A 139 3.67 6.39 -6.72
N LEU A 140 4.91 5.93 -6.56
CA LEU A 140 6.09 6.76 -6.35
C LEU A 140 6.37 7.72 -7.52
N VAL A 141 6.16 7.27 -8.76
CA VAL A 141 6.29 8.14 -9.94
C VAL A 141 5.22 9.23 -9.92
N ILE A 142 3.96 8.88 -9.65
CA ILE A 142 2.86 9.87 -9.58
C ILE A 142 3.12 10.89 -8.49
N GLU A 143 3.45 10.43 -7.27
CA GLU A 143 3.74 11.31 -6.14
C GLU A 143 4.96 12.19 -6.39
N GLY A 144 6.00 11.63 -7.01
CA GLY A 144 7.19 12.39 -7.37
C GLY A 144 6.92 13.47 -8.43
N ILE A 145 6.03 13.21 -9.40
CA ILE A 145 5.58 14.22 -10.38
C ILE A 145 4.81 15.35 -9.66
N ILE A 146 3.90 15.00 -8.76
CA ILE A 146 3.13 15.99 -7.97
C ILE A 146 4.07 16.88 -7.15
N LEU A 147 5.05 16.28 -6.46
CA LEU A 147 6.04 17.00 -5.65
C LEU A 147 7.02 17.85 -6.47
N TYR A 148 7.27 17.48 -7.72
CA TYR A 148 8.15 18.24 -8.59
C TYR A 148 7.46 19.48 -9.18
N ILE A 149 6.18 19.35 -9.50
CA ILE A 149 5.36 20.42 -10.10
C ILE A 149 4.83 21.38 -9.02
N GLY A 150 4.44 20.87 -7.85
CA GLY A 150 3.89 21.64 -6.72
C GLY A 150 4.95 22.27 -5.83
#